data_AF-A0A1F9D8L2-F1
#
_entry.id   AF-A0A1F9D8L2-F1
#
_cell.length_a   1.000
_cell.length_b   1.000
_cell.length_c   1.000
_cell.angle_alpha   90.00
_cell.angle_beta   90.00
_cell.angle_gamma   90.00
#
_symmetry.space_group_name_H-M   'P 1'
#
loop_
_entity.id
_entity.type
_entity.pdbx_description
1 polymer ?
#
loop_
_entity_poly.entity_id
_entity_poly.type
_entity_poly.pdbx_seq_one_letter_code
_entity_poly.pdbx_strand_id
1 'polypeptide(L)'
;MEPTYMEKAESIKKVHDHIEKDFSEHLDRCREFLRQKSISATGEGIKETAQMVKGFVEGIGGTVKYGGDEDFPIVYEYMDMRS
;
A
#
# COMPACT_ATOMS: atom_id res chain seq x y z
N MET A 1 -29.57 5.98 8.91
CA MET A 1 -30.09 4.63 9.19
C MET A 1 -28.88 3.71 9.13
N GLU A 2 -28.63 2.89 10.16
CA GLU A 2 -27.51 1.95 10.15
C GLU A 2 -27.73 0.88 9.07
N PRO A 3 -26.68 0.45 8.34
CA PRO A 3 -26.83 -0.59 7.34
C PRO A 3 -27.25 -1.91 7.98
N THR A 4 -28.18 -2.59 7.31
CA THR A 4 -28.62 -3.93 7.66
C THR A 4 -27.46 -4.93 7.54
N TYR A 5 -27.63 -6.09 8.18
CA TYR A 5 -26.65 -7.17 8.09
C TYR A 5 -26.42 -7.64 6.65
N MET A 6 -27.47 -7.67 5.83
CA MET A 6 -27.39 -8.09 4.43
C MET A 6 -26.61 -7.10 3.57
N GLU A 7 -26.83 -5.79 3.75
CA GLU A 7 -26.07 -4.74 3.06
C GLU A 7 -24.57 -4.79 3.41
N LYS A 8 -24.24 -5.06 4.68
CA LYS A 8 -22.84 -5.28 5.09
C LYS A 8 -22.23 -6.51 4.44
N ALA A 9 -22.96 -7.63 4.39
CA ALA A 9 -22.50 -8.86 3.76
C ALA A 9 -22.25 -8.68 2.26
N GLU A 10 -23.14 -7.97 1.56
CA GLU A 10 -22.97 -7.63 0.14
C GLU A 10 -21.77 -6.73 -0.11
N SER A 11 -21.58 -5.70 0.74
CA SER A 11 -20.41 -4.82 0.67
C SER A 11 -19.11 -5.60 0.84
N ILE A 12 -19.05 -6.51 1.84
CA ILE A 12 -17.88 -7.36 2.07
C ILE A 12 -17.64 -8.25 0.84
N LYS A 13 -18.69 -8.91 0.33
CA LYS A 13 -18.58 -9.75 -0.87
C LYS A 13 -18.01 -8.98 -2.05
N LYS A 14 -18.46 -7.75 -2.30
CA LYS A 14 -17.95 -6.90 -3.37
C LYS A 14 -16.43 -6.64 -3.25
N VAL A 15 -15.94 -6.41 -2.03
CA VAL A 15 -14.50 -6.24 -1.77
C VAL A 15 -13.73 -7.52 -2.07
N HIS A 16 -14.22 -8.68 -1.60
CA HIS A 16 -13.59 -9.97 -1.89
C HIS A 16 -13.56 -10.29 -3.40
N ASP A 17 -14.67 -10.08 -4.10
CA ASP A 17 -14.76 -10.31 -5.54
C ASP A 17 -13.77 -9.43 -6.31
N HIS A 18 -13.57 -8.18 -5.89
CA HIS A 18 -12.59 -7.27 -6.50
C HIS A 18 -11.15 -7.73 -6.24
N ILE A 19 -10.82 -8.12 -5.01
CA ILE A 19 -9.49 -8.65 -4.66
C ILE A 19 -9.18 -9.91 -5.47
N GLU A 20 -10.14 -10.83 -5.59
CA GLU A 20 -9.97 -12.09 -6.32
C GLU A 20 -9.77 -11.85 -7.82
N LYS A 21 -10.60 -10.97 -8.41
CA LYS A 21 -10.51 -10.61 -9.83
C LYS A 21 -9.12 -10.10 -10.21
N ASP A 22 -8.52 -9.28 -9.35
CA ASP A 22 -7.27 -8.57 -9.63
C ASP A 22 -6.04 -9.25 -8.98
N PHE A 23 -6.20 -10.47 -8.45
CA PHE A 23 -5.17 -11.19 -7.71
C PHE A 23 -3.85 -11.36 -8.47
N SER A 24 -3.90 -11.73 -9.76
CA SER A 24 -2.69 -11.96 -10.56
C SER A 24 -1.86 -10.68 -10.70
N GLU A 25 -2.51 -9.53 -10.91
CA GLU A 25 -1.83 -8.23 -11.01
C GLU A 25 -1.21 -7.84 -9.67
N HIS A 26 -1.95 -8.00 -8.58
CA HIS A 26 -1.43 -7.75 -7.23
C HIS A 26 -0.21 -8.64 -6.92
N LEU A 27 -0.26 -9.91 -7.31
CA LEU A 27 0.84 -10.85 -7.11
C LEU A 27 2.10 -10.42 -7.87
N ASP A 28 1.96 -9.97 -9.12
CA ASP A 28 3.11 -9.54 -9.91
C ASP A 28 3.72 -8.24 -9.36
N ARG A 29 2.88 -7.29 -8.92
CA ARG A 29 3.35 -6.08 -8.21
C ARG A 29 4.09 -6.42 -6.91
N CYS A 30 3.59 -7.38 -6.13
CA CYS A 30 4.28 -7.87 -4.92
C CYS A 30 5.63 -8.50 -5.27
N ARG A 31 5.71 -9.32 -6.31
CA ARG A 31 6.97 -9.93 -6.77
C ARG A 31 7.97 -8.88 -7.26
N GLU A 32 7.51 -7.84 -7.94
CA GLU A 32 8.36 -6.72 -8.34
C GLU A 32 8.91 -5.98 -7.13
N PHE A 33 8.06 -5.64 -6.16
CA PHE A 33 8.48 -4.98 -4.92
C PHE A 33 9.50 -5.81 -4.14
N LEU A 34 9.31 -7.13 -4.02
CA LEU A 34 10.25 -8.01 -3.32
C LEU A 34 11.63 -8.14 -3.99
N ARG A 35 11.76 -7.75 -5.27
CA ARG A 35 13.06 -7.71 -5.95
C ARG A 35 13.86 -6.44 -5.61
N GLN A 36 13.19 -5.40 -5.11
CA GLN A 36 13.87 -4.22 -4.60
C GLN A 36 14.62 -4.60 -3.31
N LYS A 37 15.95 -4.39 -3.32
CA LYS A 37 16.75 -4.60 -2.12
C LYS A 37 16.40 -3.54 -1.07
N SER A 38 16.41 -3.95 0.19
CA SER A 38 16.29 -3.07 1.36
C SER A 38 17.03 -3.70 2.54
N ILE A 39 18.37 -3.60 2.53
CA ILE A 39 19.23 -4.32 3.48
C ILE A 39 19.66 -3.37 4.60
N SER A 40 19.06 -3.53 5.78
CA SER A 40 19.32 -2.64 6.94
C SER A 40 20.78 -2.60 7.38
N ALA A 41 21.53 -3.70 7.23
CA ALA A 41 22.92 -3.78 7.67
C ALA A 41 23.90 -2.97 6.80
N THR A 42 23.57 -2.76 5.52
CA THR A 42 24.43 -2.05 4.56
C THR A 42 23.83 -0.74 4.07
N GLY A 43 22.56 -0.48 4.36
CA GLY A 43 21.82 0.65 3.81
C GLY A 43 21.36 0.46 2.36
N GLU A 44 21.75 -0.65 1.70
CA GLU A 44 21.50 -0.84 0.27
C GLU A 44 19.99 -0.90 -0.02
N GLY A 45 19.52 0.06 -0.82
CA GLY A 45 18.17 0.08 -1.37
C GLY A 45 17.08 0.60 -0.42
N ILE A 46 17.41 1.07 0.78
CA ILE A 46 16.42 1.55 1.77
C ILE A 46 15.69 2.80 1.25
N LYS A 47 16.43 3.77 0.69
CA LYS A 47 15.85 5.01 0.14
C LYS A 47 14.94 4.73 -1.05
N GLU A 48 15.38 3.88 -1.96
CA GLU A 48 14.64 3.45 -3.14
C GLU A 48 13.36 2.72 -2.73
N THR A 49 13.43 1.85 -1.72
CA THR A 49 12.26 1.17 -1.16
C THR A 49 11.27 2.17 -0.56
N ALA A 50 11.75 3.17 0.19
CA ALA A 50 10.90 4.23 0.73
C ALA A 50 10.24 5.10 -0.38
N GLN A 51 10.92 5.29 -1.52
CA GLN A 51 10.35 5.96 -2.69
C GLN A 51 9.30 5.09 -3.40
N MET A 52 9.52 3.77 -3.51
CA MET A 52 8.54 2.85 -4.07
C MET A 52 7.26 2.82 -3.23
N VAL A 53 7.39 2.73 -1.90
CA VAL A 53 6.23 2.77 -0.98
C VAL A 53 5.48 4.10 -1.14
N LYS A 54 6.20 5.23 -1.26
CA LYS A 54 5.55 6.51 -1.57
C LYS A 54 4.75 6.45 -2.87
N GLY A 55 5.33 5.91 -3.94
CA GLY A 55 4.65 5.75 -5.22
C GLY A 55 3.37 4.91 -5.12
N PHE A 56 3.38 3.85 -4.30
CA PHE A 56 2.17 3.06 -4.05
C PHE A 56 1.06 3.86 -3.37
N VAL A 57 1.41 4.64 -2.34
CA VAL A 57 0.45 5.46 -1.59
C VAL A 57 -0.12 6.58 -2.46
N GLU A 58 0.72 7.30 -3.20
CA GLU A 58 0.28 8.37 -4.11
C GLU A 58 -0.56 7.81 -5.27
N GLY A 59 -0.22 6.62 -5.78
CA GLY A 59 -0.96 5.96 -6.86
C GLY A 59 -2.40 5.60 -6.51
N ILE A 60 -2.73 5.50 -5.22
CA ILE A 60 -4.09 5.27 -4.72
C ILE A 60 -4.73 6.53 -4.12
N GLY A 61 -4.15 7.72 -4.38
CA GLY A 61 -4.67 9.01 -3.93
C GLY A 61 -4.30 9.40 -2.50
N GLY A 62 -3.42 8.64 -1.85
CA GLY A 62 -2.86 8.99 -0.56
C GLY A 62 -1.78 10.08 -0.68
N THR A 63 -1.39 10.63 0.47
CA THR A 63 -0.29 11.59 0.57
C THR A 63 0.77 11.04 1.52
N VAL A 64 2.02 11.45 1.32
CA VAL A 64 3.16 10.94 2.09
C VAL A 64 3.97 12.07 2.69
N LYS A 65 4.39 11.84 3.94
CA LYS A 65 5.41 12.65 4.62
C LYS A 65 6.58 11.74 5.02
N TYR A 66 7.79 12.18 4.70
CA TYR A 66 9.00 11.52 5.19
C TYR A 66 9.36 12.00 6.60
N GLY A 67 9.83 11.07 7.42
CA GLY A 67 10.54 11.32 8.67
C GLY A 67 11.77 10.42 8.76
N GLY A 68 12.33 10.30 9.97
CA GLY A 68 13.61 9.60 10.16
C GLY A 68 14.80 10.44 9.69
N ASP A 69 15.93 9.77 9.52
CA ASP A 69 17.13 10.36 8.92
C ASP A 69 17.28 9.91 7.46
N GLU A 70 18.33 10.42 6.81
CA GLU A 70 18.58 10.15 5.41
C GLU A 70 18.90 8.66 5.15
N ASP A 71 19.54 7.97 6.08
CA ASP A 71 19.95 6.57 5.92
C ASP A 71 18.82 5.58 6.25
N PHE A 72 17.91 5.99 7.14
CA PHE A 72 16.76 5.21 7.62
C PHE A 72 15.46 6.04 7.52
N PRO A 73 14.97 6.29 6.30
CA PRO A 73 13.73 7.02 6.09
C PRO A 73 12.52 6.28 6.66
N ILE A 74 11.61 7.05 7.26
CA ILE A 74 10.28 6.59 7.67
C ILE A 74 9.25 7.21 6.73
N VAL A 75 8.35 6.38 6.19
CA VAL A 75 7.23 6.82 5.37
C VAL A 75 5.99 6.91 6.25
N TYR A 76 5.40 8.10 6.36
CA TYR A 76 4.09 8.30 6.97
C TYR A 76 3.06 8.58 5.88
N GLU A 77 2.06 7.71 5.75
CA GLU A 77 0.95 7.89 4.84
C GLU A 77 -0.27 8.56 5.50
N TYR A 78 -1.00 9.34 4.71
CA TYR A 78 -2.31 9.86 5.05
C TYR A 78 -3.29 9.60 3.88
N MET A 79 -4.46 9.08 4.22
CA MET A 79 -5.53 8.78 3.28
C MET A 79 -6.87 9.17 3.92
N ASP A 80 -7.61 10.07 3.26
CA ASP A 80 -8.97 10.39 3.67
C ASP A 80 -9.95 9.43 2.99
N MET A 81 -10.60 8.57 3.78
CA MET A 81 -11.60 7.61 3.29
C MET A 81 -12.99 8.26 3.18
N ARG A 82 -13.08 9.46 2.61
CA ARG A 82 -14.34 10.15 2.32
C ARG A 82 -14.57 10.19 0.82
N SER A 83 -15.27 9.17 0.32
CA SER A 83 -15.96 9.19 -0.97
C SER A 83 -17.46 9.04 -0.73
#